data_AF-A0A094JIC8-F1
#
_entry.id   AF-A0A094JIC8-F1
#
_cell.length_a   1.000
_cell.length_b   1.000
_cell.length_c   1.000
_cell.angle_alpha   90.00
_cell.angle_beta   90.00
_cell.angle_gamma   90.00
#
_symmetry.space_group_name_H-M   'P 1'
#
loop_
_entity.id
_entity.type
_entity.pdbx_description
1 polymer ?
#
loop_
_entity_poly.entity_id
_entity_poly.type
_entity_poly.pdbx_seq_one_letter_code
_entity_poly.pdbx_strand_id
1 'polypeptide(L)'
;MKPRTHILILLSMGCMFNAYAADNAEKLLADALSAAPPTLRDKVTVLDWDKNVLQQGTSNYTCFPTPAQLVGTAPMCLDGPWMEWADAWMNKKPFQAKTIGISYMLAGDEGASNIDPFAQGPTPDNEWIKEGPHLMIITPDAALLDSLPTDPSSGGPYVMWKGTPYVHIMVPIGARE
;
A
#
# COMPACT_ATOMS: atom_id res chain seq x y z
N MET A 1 2.89 72.36 -11.15
CA MET A 1 1.76 71.42 -11.33
C MET A 1 1.99 70.63 -12.61
N LYS A 2 2.37 69.36 -12.52
CA LYS A 2 2.42 68.39 -13.63
C LYS A 2 2.09 67.00 -13.06
N PRO A 3 1.32 66.16 -13.78
CA PRO A 3 0.57 65.06 -13.18
C PRO A 3 1.44 63.84 -12.92
N ARG A 4 1.17 63.17 -11.80
CA ARG A 4 1.77 61.89 -11.38
C ARG A 4 1.23 60.75 -12.23
N THR A 5 2.14 60.02 -12.86
CA THR A 5 1.90 58.73 -13.50
C THR A 5 1.58 57.70 -12.43
N HIS A 6 0.37 57.14 -12.44
CA HIS A 6 0.02 55.98 -11.60
C HIS A 6 0.31 54.70 -12.39
N ILE A 7 1.42 54.04 -12.05
CA ILE A 7 1.68 52.65 -12.43
C ILE A 7 0.81 51.78 -11.51
N LEU A 8 -0.25 51.20 -12.06
CA LEU A 8 -1.06 50.20 -11.38
C LEU A 8 -0.30 48.86 -11.44
N ILE A 9 0.42 48.52 -10.37
CA ILE A 9 1.00 47.18 -10.20
C ILE A 9 -0.15 46.26 -9.80
N LEU A 10 -0.64 45.43 -10.73
CA LEU A 10 -1.48 44.28 -10.38
C LEU A 10 -0.62 43.27 -9.62
N LEU A 11 -0.84 43.16 -8.31
CA LEU A 11 -0.29 42.10 -7.48
C LEU A 11 -1.07 40.80 -7.79
N SER A 12 -0.51 39.95 -8.65
CA SER A 12 -1.07 38.62 -8.97
C SER A 12 -0.86 37.66 -7.80
N MET A 13 -1.77 37.70 -6.83
CA MET A 13 -1.77 36.85 -5.64
C MET A 13 -2.68 35.63 -5.86
N GLY A 14 -2.28 34.71 -6.75
CA GLY A 14 -3.16 33.62 -7.18
C GLY A 14 -2.50 32.37 -7.79
N CYS A 15 -1.26 32.03 -7.42
CA CYS A 15 -0.58 30.82 -7.99
C CYS A 15 0.03 29.85 -6.97
N MET A 16 -0.03 30.09 -5.65
CA MET A 16 0.66 29.21 -4.70
C MET A 16 -0.12 27.95 -4.31
N PHE A 17 -1.46 27.97 -4.32
CA PHE A 17 -2.27 26.83 -3.90
C PHE A 17 -2.27 25.65 -4.90
N ASN A 18 -2.26 25.93 -6.21
CA ASN A 18 -2.27 24.87 -7.23
C ASN A 18 -0.95 24.11 -7.32
N ALA A 19 0.19 24.75 -7.05
CA ALA A 19 1.49 24.10 -7.09
C ALA A 19 1.66 23.10 -5.92
N TYR A 20 1.18 23.45 -4.73
CA TYR A 20 1.28 22.58 -3.54
C TYR A 20 0.41 21.31 -3.67
N ALA A 21 -0.81 21.46 -4.19
CA ALA A 21 -1.70 20.31 -4.42
C ALA A 21 -1.15 19.36 -5.49
N ALA A 22 -0.55 19.89 -6.56
CA ALA A 22 0.07 19.11 -7.61
C ALA A 22 1.31 18.34 -7.13
N ASP A 23 2.19 18.99 -6.36
CA ASP A 23 3.39 18.35 -5.78
C ASP A 23 3.01 17.22 -4.80
N ASN A 24 1.94 17.40 -4.03
CA ASN A 24 1.45 16.34 -3.15
C ASN A 24 0.89 15.15 -3.93
N ALA A 25 0.09 15.39 -4.98
CA ALA A 25 -0.46 14.32 -5.82
C ALA A 25 0.66 13.53 -6.53
N GLU A 26 1.71 14.21 -6.99
CA GLU A 26 2.86 13.57 -7.63
C GLU A 26 3.64 12.67 -6.64
N LYS A 27 3.83 13.14 -5.40
CA LYS A 27 4.47 12.33 -4.34
C LYS A 27 3.66 11.08 -4.00
N LEU A 28 2.34 11.22 -3.83
CA LEU A 28 1.46 10.08 -3.57
C LEU A 28 1.45 9.09 -4.75
N LEU A 29 1.42 9.60 -5.98
CA LEU A 29 1.51 8.77 -7.17
C LEU A 29 2.83 8.00 -7.22
N ALA A 30 3.97 8.67 -7.00
CA ALA A 30 5.28 8.04 -7.03
C ALA A 30 5.42 6.96 -5.95
N ASP A 31 4.94 7.24 -4.75
CA ASP A 31 4.94 6.30 -3.63
C ASP A 31 4.08 5.07 -3.94
N ALA A 32 2.83 5.25 -4.38
CA ALA A 32 1.95 4.15 -4.76
C ALA A 32 2.53 3.27 -5.87
N LEU A 33 3.15 3.89 -6.89
CA LEU A 33 3.77 3.16 -8.01
C LEU A 33 5.04 2.40 -7.62
N SER A 34 5.67 2.74 -6.49
CA SER A 34 6.82 2.00 -5.98
C SER A 34 6.47 0.59 -5.52
N ALA A 35 5.21 0.35 -5.14
CA ALA A 35 4.68 -0.98 -4.83
C ALA A 35 4.45 -1.86 -6.08
N ALA A 36 4.29 -1.26 -7.27
CA ALA A 36 3.94 -1.98 -8.48
C ALA A 36 5.18 -2.58 -9.18
N PRO A 37 5.06 -3.78 -9.80
CA PRO A 37 6.01 -4.27 -10.77
C PRO A 37 6.27 -3.24 -11.88
N PRO A 38 7.52 -3.03 -12.33
CA PRO A 38 7.83 -2.02 -13.34
C PRO A 38 6.97 -2.11 -14.61
N THR A 39 6.58 -3.32 -15.02
CA THR A 39 5.77 -3.59 -16.22
C THR A 39 4.28 -3.29 -16.05
N LEU A 40 3.83 -2.97 -14.83
CA LEU A 40 2.44 -2.63 -14.49
C LEU A 40 2.25 -1.16 -14.12
N ARG A 41 3.32 -0.39 -13.84
CA ARG A 41 3.22 0.98 -13.30
C ARG A 41 2.34 1.92 -14.14
N ASP A 42 2.35 1.79 -15.47
CA ASP A 42 1.55 2.58 -16.41
C ASP A 42 0.13 2.02 -16.63
N LYS A 43 -0.19 0.85 -16.05
CA LYS A 43 -1.44 0.12 -16.25
C LYS A 43 -2.27 -0.02 -14.98
N VAL A 44 -1.72 0.26 -13.81
CA VAL A 44 -2.48 0.23 -12.54
C VAL A 44 -3.33 1.48 -12.38
N THR A 45 -4.49 1.32 -11.75
CA THR A 45 -5.22 2.47 -11.21
C THR A 45 -4.55 2.88 -9.91
N VAL A 46 -4.33 4.18 -9.69
CA VAL A 46 -3.77 4.69 -8.43
C VAL A 46 -4.80 5.57 -7.77
N LEU A 47 -5.13 5.24 -6.52
CA LEU A 47 -6.02 6.01 -5.67
C LEU A 47 -5.25 6.52 -4.45
N ASP A 48 -5.57 7.73 -3.99
CA ASP A 48 -5.24 8.10 -2.62
C ASP A 48 -6.27 7.53 -1.63
N TRP A 49 -6.03 7.73 -0.33
CA TRP A 49 -6.90 7.23 0.74
C TRP A 49 -8.24 7.98 0.83
N ASP A 50 -8.36 9.15 0.19
CA ASP A 50 -9.61 9.90 0.00
C ASP A 50 -10.38 9.46 -1.25
N LYS A 51 -9.89 8.43 -1.96
CA LYS A 51 -10.44 7.85 -3.20
C LYS A 51 -10.35 8.78 -4.41
N ASN A 52 -9.48 9.79 -4.39
CA ASN A 52 -9.17 10.55 -5.59
C ASN A 52 -8.33 9.70 -6.53
N VAL A 53 -8.64 9.75 -7.82
CA VAL A 53 -7.88 9.06 -8.85
C VAL A 53 -6.64 9.88 -9.20
N LEU A 54 -5.46 9.35 -8.86
CA LEU A 54 -4.17 9.95 -9.23
C LEU A 54 -3.69 9.48 -10.61
N GLN A 55 -4.05 8.24 -10.98
CA GLN A 55 -3.78 7.66 -12.28
C GLN A 55 -4.88 6.65 -12.63
N GLN A 56 -5.43 6.73 -13.85
CA GLN A 56 -6.35 5.73 -14.35
C GLN A 56 -5.58 4.58 -15.01
N GLY A 57 -5.89 3.34 -14.61
CA GLY A 57 -5.28 2.13 -15.16
C GLY A 57 -6.19 1.35 -16.10
N THR A 58 -5.59 0.32 -16.71
CA THR A 58 -6.24 -0.69 -17.58
C THR A 58 -6.08 -2.13 -17.07
N SER A 59 -5.22 -2.35 -16.07
CA SER A 59 -5.06 -3.64 -15.40
C SER A 59 -6.11 -3.85 -14.31
N ASN A 60 -6.11 -5.04 -13.70
CA ASN A 60 -6.96 -5.40 -12.56
C ASN A 60 -6.39 -4.98 -11.19
N TYR A 61 -5.30 -4.20 -11.16
CA TYR A 61 -4.67 -3.76 -9.93
C TYR A 61 -5.02 -2.31 -9.60
N THR A 62 -5.24 -2.07 -8.32
CA THR A 62 -5.36 -0.73 -7.73
C THR A 62 -4.26 -0.53 -6.72
N CYS A 63 -3.45 0.50 -6.89
CA CYS A 63 -2.36 0.85 -5.98
C CYS A 63 -2.73 2.03 -5.10
N PHE A 64 -2.22 1.98 -3.87
CA PHE A 64 -2.40 3.00 -2.85
C PHE A 64 -1.02 3.43 -2.33
N PRO A 65 -0.83 4.73 -2.06
CA PRO A 65 0.36 5.19 -1.36
C PRO A 65 0.37 4.65 0.06
N THR A 66 1.51 4.76 0.71
CA THR A 66 1.68 4.50 2.12
C THR A 66 0.60 5.23 2.93
N PRO A 67 -0.14 4.52 3.81
CA PRO A 67 -1.12 5.16 4.68
C PRO A 67 -0.49 6.26 5.53
N ALA A 68 -1.11 7.44 5.56
CA ALA A 68 -0.56 8.63 6.23
C ALA A 68 -0.36 8.45 7.75
N GLN A 69 -1.03 7.47 8.36
CA GLN A 69 -0.87 7.11 9.78
C GLN A 69 0.37 6.26 10.06
N LEU A 70 0.99 5.67 9.04
CA LEU A 70 2.20 4.86 9.20
C LEU A 70 3.45 5.75 9.12
N VAL A 71 4.47 5.36 9.87
CA VAL A 71 5.79 5.98 9.78
C VAL A 71 6.63 5.18 8.79
N GLY A 72 7.12 5.86 7.75
CA GLY A 72 8.00 5.32 6.70
C GLY A 72 7.24 4.81 5.49
N THR A 73 7.65 3.68 4.90
CA THR A 73 7.19 3.20 3.57
C THR A 73 6.31 1.97 3.73
N ALA A 74 5.11 1.96 3.15
CA ALA A 74 4.26 0.76 3.03
C ALA A 74 3.20 0.90 1.91
N PRO A 75 3.59 1.27 0.67
CA PRO A 75 2.66 1.34 -0.44
C PRO A 75 2.27 -0.06 -0.90
N MET A 76 1.09 -0.20 -1.48
CA MET A 76 0.55 -1.51 -1.87
C MET A 76 -0.22 -1.46 -3.18
N CYS A 77 -0.17 -2.54 -3.94
CA CYS A 77 -0.98 -2.75 -5.15
C CYS A 77 -1.82 -4.01 -5.00
N LEU A 78 -3.14 -3.83 -4.98
CA LEU A 78 -4.11 -4.86 -4.67
C LEU A 78 -4.86 -5.26 -5.93
N ASP A 79 -4.97 -6.57 -6.19
CA ASP A 79 -5.93 -7.08 -7.16
C ASP A 79 -7.36 -7.15 -6.57
N GLY A 80 -8.32 -7.61 -7.37
CA GLY A 80 -9.73 -7.69 -6.97
C GLY A 80 -9.97 -8.45 -5.64
N PRO A 81 -9.48 -9.70 -5.50
CA PRO A 81 -9.57 -10.43 -4.24
C PRO A 81 -8.93 -9.70 -3.05
N TRP A 82 -7.77 -9.05 -3.24
CA TRP A 82 -7.14 -8.27 -2.18
C TRP A 82 -7.91 -6.99 -1.82
N MET A 83 -8.63 -6.39 -2.76
CA MET A 83 -9.56 -5.29 -2.46
C MET A 83 -10.72 -5.74 -1.58
N GLU A 84 -11.28 -6.94 -1.82
CA GLU A 84 -12.31 -7.53 -0.95
C GLU A 84 -11.74 -7.85 0.45
N TRP A 85 -10.53 -8.40 0.50
CA TRP A 85 -9.81 -8.67 1.75
C TRP A 85 -9.58 -7.38 2.54
N ALA A 86 -9.16 -6.29 1.88
CA ALA A 86 -8.87 -5.02 2.52
C ALA A 86 -10.13 -4.38 3.10
N ASP A 87 -11.26 -4.39 2.38
CA ASP A 87 -12.55 -3.93 2.95
C ASP A 87 -12.92 -4.74 4.19
N ALA A 88 -12.77 -6.07 4.14
CA ALA A 88 -13.11 -6.93 5.25
C ALA A 88 -12.23 -6.64 6.48
N TRP A 89 -10.91 -6.55 6.29
CA TRP A 89 -9.97 -6.24 7.37
C TRP A 89 -10.22 -4.86 7.98
N MET A 90 -10.34 -3.81 7.16
CA MET A 90 -10.60 -2.44 7.62
C MET A 90 -11.92 -2.32 8.39
N ASN A 91 -12.96 -3.05 7.97
CA ASN A 91 -14.27 -3.03 8.59
C ASN A 91 -14.48 -4.15 9.63
N LYS A 92 -13.43 -4.92 9.96
CA LYS A 92 -13.47 -6.05 10.90
C LYS A 92 -14.56 -7.08 10.57
N LYS A 93 -14.79 -7.35 9.29
CA LYS A 93 -15.76 -8.34 8.79
C LYS A 93 -15.05 -9.68 8.54
N PRO A 94 -15.77 -10.82 8.68
CA PRO A 94 -15.24 -12.10 8.24
C PRO A 94 -14.83 -12.06 6.76
N PHE A 95 -13.69 -12.65 6.46
CA PHE A 95 -13.21 -12.85 5.10
C PHE A 95 -12.98 -14.33 4.83
N GLN A 96 -13.26 -14.76 3.60
CA GLN A 96 -12.87 -16.05 3.09
C GLN A 96 -12.49 -15.87 1.62
N ALA A 97 -11.25 -16.22 1.28
CA ALA A 97 -10.80 -16.18 -0.10
C ALA A 97 -11.64 -17.14 -0.95
N LYS A 98 -12.17 -16.65 -2.07
CA LYS A 98 -12.91 -17.46 -3.06
C LYS A 98 -12.02 -17.87 -4.24
N THR A 99 -10.99 -17.09 -4.49
CA THR A 99 -10.03 -17.26 -5.58
C THR A 99 -8.64 -16.87 -5.06
N ILE A 100 -7.60 -17.22 -5.82
CA ILE A 100 -6.26 -16.74 -5.53
C ILE A 100 -6.20 -15.23 -5.83
N GLY A 101 -5.62 -14.48 -4.91
CA GLY A 101 -5.33 -13.06 -5.07
C GLY A 101 -3.86 -12.77 -4.84
N ILE A 102 -3.30 -11.82 -5.59
CA ILE A 102 -1.92 -11.35 -5.45
C ILE A 102 -1.92 -9.86 -5.16
N SER A 103 -1.15 -9.48 -4.15
CA SER A 103 -0.83 -8.09 -3.82
C SER A 103 0.68 -7.89 -3.93
N TYR A 104 1.09 -6.68 -4.32
CA TYR A 104 2.49 -6.29 -4.38
C TYR A 104 2.80 -5.18 -3.38
N MET A 105 3.90 -5.31 -2.67
CA MET A 105 4.51 -4.29 -1.81
C MET A 105 6.01 -4.23 -2.12
N LEU A 106 6.33 -3.87 -3.36
CA LEU A 106 7.71 -3.96 -3.86
C LEU A 106 8.68 -2.90 -3.29
N ALA A 107 8.17 -1.90 -2.58
CA ALA A 107 8.98 -0.98 -1.79
C ALA A 107 9.26 -1.48 -0.36
N GLY A 108 8.71 -2.63 0.01
CA GLY A 108 8.73 -3.14 1.38
C GLY A 108 7.75 -2.43 2.31
N ASP A 109 7.86 -2.75 3.59
CA ASP A 109 7.12 -2.11 4.67
C ASP A 109 8.05 -1.68 5.83
N GLU A 110 7.49 -1.04 6.85
CA GLU A 110 8.19 -0.66 8.08
C GLU A 110 7.76 -1.47 9.30
N GLY A 111 7.08 -2.58 9.04
CA GLY A 111 6.74 -3.56 10.06
C GLY A 111 5.25 -3.80 10.25
N ALA A 112 4.94 -5.06 10.52
CA ALA A 112 3.66 -5.52 11.00
C ALA A 112 3.86 -6.65 12.02
N SER A 113 2.84 -6.91 12.84
CA SER A 113 2.82 -8.13 13.64
C SER A 113 2.61 -9.33 12.73
N ASN A 114 3.40 -10.40 12.90
CA ASN A 114 3.20 -11.64 12.15
C ASN A 114 1.94 -12.43 12.60
N ILE A 115 1.42 -12.14 13.80
CA ILE A 115 0.36 -12.93 14.43
C ILE A 115 -0.93 -12.16 14.72
N ASP A 116 -0.86 -10.84 14.90
CA ASP A 116 -2.01 -9.99 15.23
C ASP A 116 -2.31 -8.99 14.10
N PRO A 117 -3.39 -9.19 13.31
CA PRO A 117 -3.78 -8.29 12.23
C PRO A 117 -4.20 -6.89 12.70
N PHE A 118 -4.34 -6.66 14.02
CA PHE A 118 -4.78 -5.39 14.59
C PHE A 118 -3.74 -4.74 15.52
N ALA A 119 -2.51 -5.27 15.54
CA ALA A 119 -1.42 -4.69 16.30
C ALA A 119 -1.17 -3.23 15.88
N GLN A 120 -1.01 -2.35 16.86
CA GLN A 120 -0.76 -0.91 16.64
C GLN A 120 0.72 -0.55 16.65
N GLY A 121 1.60 -1.52 16.94
CA GLY A 121 3.03 -1.33 17.03
C GLY A 121 3.74 -2.57 17.57
N PRO A 122 5.07 -2.55 17.64
CA PRO A 122 5.87 -3.68 18.10
C PRO A 122 5.65 -3.95 19.59
N THR A 123 5.49 -5.24 19.91
CA THR A 123 5.56 -5.74 21.29
C THR A 123 6.53 -6.92 21.34
N PRO A 124 7.03 -7.30 22.53
CA PRO A 124 7.95 -8.44 22.64
C PRO A 124 7.38 -9.78 22.17
N ASP A 125 6.06 -9.90 22.07
CA ASP A 125 5.31 -11.14 21.85
C ASP A 125 4.51 -11.17 20.55
N ASN A 126 4.47 -10.08 19.77
CA ASN A 126 3.66 -10.02 18.55
C ASN A 126 4.43 -10.34 17.25
N GLU A 127 5.65 -10.87 17.37
CA GLU A 127 6.47 -11.27 16.22
C GLU A 127 6.58 -10.15 15.18
N TRP A 128 6.91 -8.94 15.63
CA TRP A 128 7.03 -7.79 14.74
C TRP A 128 8.10 -8.03 13.67
N ILE A 129 7.70 -7.92 12.41
CA ILE A 129 8.57 -8.16 11.27
C ILE A 129 8.47 -7.00 10.28
N LYS A 130 9.63 -6.42 9.95
CA LYS A 130 9.81 -5.51 8.81
C LYS A 130 10.16 -6.34 7.59
N GLU A 131 9.38 -6.21 6.52
CA GLU A 131 9.60 -6.94 5.28
C GLU A 131 10.22 -6.04 4.21
N GLY A 132 11.17 -6.60 3.45
CA GLY A 132 11.70 -5.95 2.25
C GLY A 132 10.69 -6.04 1.09
N PRO A 133 11.13 -5.87 -0.17
CA PRO A 133 10.28 -6.11 -1.33
C PRO A 133 9.63 -7.49 -1.28
N HIS A 134 8.30 -7.53 -1.31
CA HIS A 134 7.55 -8.77 -1.22
C HIS A 134 6.21 -8.70 -1.99
N LEU A 135 5.63 -9.87 -2.16
CA LEU A 135 4.25 -10.04 -2.64
C LEU A 135 3.47 -10.86 -1.63
N MET A 136 2.16 -10.64 -1.58
CA MET A 136 1.26 -11.33 -0.67
C MET A 136 0.23 -12.12 -1.47
N ILE A 137 -0.05 -13.35 -1.05
CA ILE A 137 -0.97 -14.25 -1.73
C ILE A 137 -2.07 -14.67 -0.77
N ILE A 138 -3.32 -14.45 -1.16
CA ILE A 138 -4.48 -15.09 -0.54
C ILE A 138 -4.93 -16.27 -1.41
N THR A 139 -5.42 -17.32 -0.77
CA THR A 139 -5.84 -18.55 -1.45
C THR A 139 -7.02 -19.20 -0.71
N PRO A 140 -7.98 -19.82 -1.42
CA PRO A 140 -8.99 -20.66 -0.77
C PRO A 140 -8.43 -22.00 -0.24
N ASP A 141 -7.21 -22.37 -0.62
CA ASP A 141 -6.59 -23.65 -0.26
C ASP A 141 -5.98 -23.62 1.14
N ALA A 142 -6.74 -24.14 2.11
CA ALA A 142 -6.28 -24.27 3.49
C ALA A 142 -5.09 -25.25 3.65
N ALA A 143 -5.00 -26.29 2.82
CA ALA A 143 -3.90 -27.25 2.90
C ALA A 143 -2.57 -26.60 2.47
N LEU A 144 -2.62 -25.71 1.47
CA LEU A 144 -1.46 -24.90 1.09
C LEU A 144 -1.01 -24.01 2.24
N LEU A 145 -1.93 -23.29 2.89
CA LEU A 145 -1.64 -22.45 4.06
C LEU A 145 -1.07 -23.26 5.22
N ASP A 146 -1.50 -24.51 5.39
CA ASP A 146 -1.00 -25.39 6.44
C ASP A 146 0.37 -26.01 6.15
N SER A 147 0.74 -26.10 4.87
CA SER A 147 2.02 -26.67 4.44
C SER A 147 3.21 -25.70 4.55
N LEU A 148 2.94 -24.40 4.70
CA LEU A 148 3.98 -23.37 4.75
C LEU A 148 4.35 -23.03 6.21
N PRO A 149 5.62 -22.65 6.46
CA PRO A 149 6.05 -22.20 7.78
C PRO A 149 5.38 -20.87 8.16
N THR A 150 5.33 -20.55 9.45
CA THR A 150 4.94 -19.21 9.93
C THR A 150 6.13 -18.35 10.31
N ASP A 151 7.32 -18.94 10.46
CA ASP A 151 8.56 -18.21 10.78
C ASP A 151 9.05 -17.44 9.54
N PRO A 152 9.07 -16.10 9.58
CA PRO A 152 9.56 -15.26 8.48
C PRO A 152 11.04 -15.51 8.15
N SER A 153 11.81 -16.12 9.05
CA SER A 153 13.24 -16.38 8.90
C SER A 153 13.54 -17.69 8.15
N SER A 154 12.50 -18.43 7.72
CA SER A 154 12.65 -19.71 7.03
C SER A 154 13.28 -19.60 5.62
N GLY A 155 13.54 -18.38 5.13
CA GLY A 155 14.23 -18.13 3.87
C GLY A 155 13.38 -18.30 2.61
N GLY A 156 12.05 -18.35 2.75
CA GLY A 156 11.11 -18.50 1.65
C GLY A 156 9.70 -18.04 2.05
N PRO A 157 8.67 -18.43 1.28
CA PRO A 157 7.29 -18.09 1.61
C PRO A 157 6.88 -18.56 3.00
N TYR A 158 6.14 -17.73 3.72
CA TYR A 158 5.62 -18.04 5.04
C TYR A 158 4.18 -17.53 5.20
N VAL A 159 3.46 -18.05 6.17
CA VAL A 159 2.07 -17.68 6.46
C VAL A 159 2.04 -16.64 7.57
N MET A 160 1.46 -15.48 7.27
CA MET A 160 1.19 -14.42 8.23
C MET A 160 -0.28 -14.51 8.69
N TRP A 161 -0.51 -14.16 9.96
CA TRP A 161 -1.83 -14.14 10.62
C TRP A 161 -2.57 -15.48 10.57
N LYS A 162 -1.82 -16.58 10.67
CA LYS A 162 -2.38 -17.93 10.70
C LYS A 162 -3.47 -18.06 11.78
N GLY A 163 -4.58 -18.71 11.43
CA GLY A 163 -5.72 -18.91 12.33
C GLY A 163 -6.71 -17.73 12.37
N THR A 164 -6.45 -16.64 11.64
CA THR A 164 -7.39 -15.53 11.47
C THR A 164 -8.09 -15.59 10.10
N PRO A 165 -9.24 -14.90 9.91
CA PRO A 165 -9.86 -14.75 8.60
C PRO A 165 -9.00 -14.01 7.56
N TYR A 166 -7.93 -13.34 8.00
CA TYR A 166 -7.08 -12.48 7.15
C TYR A 166 -5.75 -13.14 6.79
N VAL A 167 -5.61 -14.43 7.08
CA VAL A 167 -4.43 -15.24 6.77
C VAL A 167 -4.01 -15.08 5.31
N HIS A 168 -2.72 -14.90 5.08
CA HIS A 168 -2.13 -14.79 3.74
C HIS A 168 -0.69 -15.30 3.75
N ILE A 169 -0.20 -15.61 2.56
CA ILE A 169 1.17 -16.04 2.34
C ILE A 169 1.99 -14.80 2.00
N MET A 170 3.05 -14.58 2.76
CA MET A 170 4.09 -13.61 2.47
C MET A 170 5.14 -14.29 1.59
N VAL A 171 5.54 -13.63 0.50
CA VAL A 171 6.57 -14.11 -0.43
C VAL A 171 7.64 -13.03 -0.57
N PRO A 172 8.73 -13.12 0.21
CA PRO A 172 9.86 -12.21 0.08
C PRO A 172 10.54 -12.39 -1.28
N ILE A 173 10.86 -11.28 -1.95
CA ILE A 173 11.60 -11.28 -3.22
C ILE A 173 12.87 -10.41 -3.19
N GLY A 174 13.12 -9.76 -2.06
CA GLY A 174 14.30 -8.97 -1.77
C GLY A 174 14.76 -9.17 -0.32
N ALA A 175 15.90 -8.59 0.02
CA ALA A 175 16.37 -8.59 1.40
C ALA A 175 15.51 -7.66 2.28
N ARG A 176 15.40 -8.01 3.56
CA ARG A 176 14.96 -7.09 4.61
C ARG A 176 16.10 -6.12 4.89
N GLU A 177 15.82 -4.82 4.87
CA GLU A 177 16.79 -3.77 5.22
C GLU A 177 16.68 -3.37 6.70
#